data_AF-R6Y993-F1
#
_entry.id   AF-R6Y993-F1
#
_cell.length_a   1.000
_cell.length_b   1.000
_cell.length_c   1.000
_cell.angle_alpha   90.00
_cell.angle_beta   90.00
_cell.angle_gamma   90.00
#
_symmetry.space_group_name_H-M   'P 1'
#
loop_
_entity.id
_entity.type
_entity.pdbx_description
1 polymer ?
#
loop_
_entity_poly.entity_id
_entity_poly.type
_entity_poly.pdbx_seq_one_letter_code
_entity_poly.pdbx_strand_id
1 'polypeptide(L)' 'MDDLVDKKAETARLTKELEGAKKQLATAEAKLQNEKFISKAPQNVIDGVKDNAAKLREKVRMIEESLAALG' A
#
# COMPACT_ATOMS: atom_id res chain seq x y z
N MET A 1 0.87 4.90 -31.94
CA MET A 1 0.92 3.50 -31.45
C MET A 1 1.76 3.43 -30.19
N ASP A 2 2.85 4.19 -30.14
CA ASP A 2 3.71 4.40 -28.97
C ASP A 2 2.94 4.84 -27.71
N ASP A 3 2.06 5.85 -27.79
CA ASP A 3 1.26 6.29 -26.63
C ASP A 3 0.40 5.18 -25.99
N LEU A 4 -0.08 4.21 -26.78
CA LEU A 4 -0.87 3.09 -26.28
C LEU A 4 0.01 2.03 -25.61
N VAL A 5 1.24 1.86 -26.09
CA VAL A 5 2.22 0.95 -25.49
C VAL A 5 2.71 1.53 -24.17
N ASP A 6 2.98 2.83 -24.12
CA ASP A 6 3.40 3.54 -22.90
C ASP A 6 2.33 3.48 -21.81
N LYS A 7 1.05 3.71 -22.15
CA LYS A 7 -0.06 3.54 -21.19
C LYS A 7 -0.17 2.11 -20.66
N LYS A 8 -0.03 1.09 -21.52
CA LYS A 8 -0.08 -0.31 -21.07
C LYS A 8 1.09 -0.66 -20.15
N ALA A 9 2.30 -0.20 -20.48
CA ALA A 9 3.48 -0.43 -19.66
C ALA A 9 3.34 0.28 -18.30
N GLU A 10 2.84 1.51 -18.29
CA GLU A 10 2.62 2.26 -17.06
C GLU A 10 1.53 1.66 -16.18
N THR A 11 0.40 1.24 -16.77
CA THR A 11 -0.65 0.52 -16.05
C THR A 11 -0.11 -0.77 -15.43
N ALA A 12 0.72 -1.54 -16.16
CA ALA A 12 1.35 -2.74 -15.62
C ALA A 12 2.31 -2.44 -14.45
N ARG A 13 3.11 -1.37 -14.57
CA ARG A 13 4.02 -0.92 -13.50
C ARG A 13 3.25 -0.54 -12.25
N LEU A 14 2.25 0.32 -12.39
CA LEU A 14 1.42 0.82 -11.28
C LEU A 14 0.59 -0.31 -10.65
N THR A 15 0.08 -1.25 -11.44
CA THR A 15 -0.64 -2.43 -10.91
C THR A 15 0.28 -3.29 -10.03
N LYS A 16 1.50 -3.54 -10.49
CA LYS A 16 2.50 -4.29 -9.70
C LYS A 16 2.88 -3.55 -8.42
N GLU A 17 3.02 -2.23 -8.49
CA GLU A 17 3.30 -1.40 -7.32
C GLU A 17 2.13 -1.41 -6.33
N LEU A 18 0.90 -1.32 -6.83
CA LEU A 18 -0.33 -1.39 -6.04
C LEU A 18 -0.42 -2.70 -5.28
N GLU A 19 -0.19 -3.83 -5.95
CA GLU A 19 -0.18 -5.15 -5.32
C GLU A 19 0.85 -5.25 -4.20
N GLY A 20 2.05 -4.72 -4.43
CA GLY A 20 3.11 -4.67 -3.41
C GLY A 20 2.68 -3.85 -2.19
N ALA A 21 2.18 -2.62 -2.42
CA ALA A 21 1.72 -1.73 -1.36
C ALA A 21 0.54 -2.32 -0.58
N LYS A 22 -0.43 -2.94 -1.26
CA LYS A 22 -1.56 -3.63 -0.62
C LYS A 22 -1.13 -4.80 0.27
N LYS A 23 -0.16 -5.62 -0.19
CA LYS A 23 0.37 -6.74 0.63
C LYS A 23 1.08 -6.22 1.89
N GLN A 24 1.88 -5.16 1.75
CA GLN A 24 2.55 -4.52 2.89
C GLN A 24 1.54 -3.92 3.87
N LEU A 25 0.49 -3.26 3.35
CA LEU A 25 -0.58 -2.68 4.14
C LEU A 25 -1.31 -3.77 4.94
N ALA A 26 -1.75 -4.84 4.27
CA ALA A 26 -2.42 -5.96 4.90
C ALA A 26 -1.59 -6.58 6.03
N THR A 27 -0.26 -6.67 5.84
CA THR A 27 0.65 -7.16 6.89
C THR A 27 0.70 -6.22 8.10
N ALA A 28 0.73 -4.90 7.87
CA ALA A 28 0.72 -3.91 8.93
C ALA A 28 -0.63 -3.92 9.69
N GLU A 29 -1.73 -3.98 8.97
CA GLU A 29 -3.08 -4.04 9.54
C GLU A 29 -3.30 -5.34 10.33
N ALA A 30 -2.82 -6.48 9.84
CA ALA A 30 -2.88 -7.74 10.57
C ALA A 30 -2.13 -7.69 11.91
N LYS A 31 -0.99 -6.97 11.97
CA LYS A 31 -0.30 -6.71 13.25
C LYS A 31 -1.15 -5.85 14.18
N LEU A 32 -1.80 -4.80 13.66
CA LEU A 32 -2.64 -3.91 14.45
C LEU A 32 -3.93 -4.56 14.96
N GLN A 33 -4.44 -5.56 14.23
CA GLN A 33 -5.59 -6.38 14.65
C GLN A 33 -5.22 -7.51 15.60
N ASN A 34 -3.93 -7.85 15.72
CA ASN A 34 -3.47 -8.91 16.58
C ASN A 34 -3.35 -8.42 18.04
N GLU A 35 -4.32 -8.80 18.87
CA GLU A 35 -4.37 -8.42 20.30
C GLU A 35 -3.11 -8.82 21.07
N LYS A 36 -2.47 -9.95 20.73
CA LYS A 36 -1.20 -10.36 21.38
C LYS A 36 -0.06 -9.42 21.02
N PHE A 37 -0.06 -8.86 19.81
CA PHE A 37 0.90 -7.84 19.42
C PHE A 37 0.60 -6.53 20.13
N ILE A 38 -0.64 -6.05 20.09
CA ILE A 38 -1.05 -4.78 20.73
C ILE A 38 -0.81 -4.78 22.25
N SER A 39 -1.06 -5.91 22.91
CA SER A 39 -0.88 -6.01 24.38
C SER A 39 0.56 -6.19 24.84
N LYS A 40 1.46 -6.67 23.98
CA LYS A 40 2.85 -7.01 24.36
C LYS A 40 3.92 -6.15 23.71
N ALA A 41 3.62 -5.55 22.56
CA ALA A 41 4.59 -4.72 21.86
C ALA A 41 4.77 -3.38 22.58
N PRO A 42 6.00 -2.84 22.62
CA PRO A 42 6.24 -1.48 23.08
C PRO A 42 5.44 -0.45 22.28
N GLN A 43 5.02 0.64 22.93
CA GLN A 43 4.19 1.68 22.30
C GLN A 43 4.82 2.27 21.04
N ASN A 44 6.13 2.54 21.05
CA ASN A 44 6.88 3.04 19.89
C ASN A 44 6.85 2.07 18.69
N VAL A 45 6.79 0.75 18.95
CA VAL A 45 6.67 -0.25 17.90
C VAL A 45 5.26 -0.26 17.33
N ILE A 46 4.24 -0.16 18.18
CA ILE A 46 2.83 -0.06 17.75
C ILE A 46 2.63 1.21 16.91
N ASP A 47 3.14 2.34 17.36
CA ASP A 47 3.06 3.62 16.65
C ASP A 47 3.78 3.55 15.31
N GLY A 48 4.98 2.96 15.26
CA GLY A 48 5.68 2.72 14.00
C GLY A 48 4.89 1.87 13.01
N VAL A 49 4.16 0.85 13.48
CA VAL A 49 3.28 0.04 12.62
C VAL A 49 2.06 0.85 12.16
N LYS A 50 1.46 1.68 13.02
CA LYS A 50 0.34 2.57 12.67
C LYS A 50 0.75 3.60 11.62
N ASP A 51 1.89 4.26 11.80
CA ASP A 51 2.44 5.23 10.85
C ASP A 51 2.76 4.58 9.51
N ASN A 52 3.33 3.38 9.54
CA ASN A 52 3.59 2.61 8.31
C ASN A 52 2.28 2.23 7.60
N ALA A 53 1.26 1.78 8.34
CA ALA A 53 -0.06 1.49 7.76
C ALA A 53 -0.69 2.74 7.14
N ALA A 54 -0.60 3.90 7.80
CA ALA A 54 -1.12 5.17 7.25
C ALA A 54 -0.41 5.57 5.96
N LYS A 55 0.94 5.51 5.92
CA LYS A 55 1.72 5.79 4.71
C LYS A 55 1.40 4.83 3.56
N LEU A 56 1.22 3.55 3.88
CA LEU A 56 0.86 2.54 2.88
C LEU A 56 -0.56 2.72 2.35
N ARG A 57 -1.53 3.12 3.18
CA ARG A 57 -2.88 3.48 2.72
C ARG A 57 -2.86 4.65 1.74
N GLU A 58 -2.13 5.71 2.08
CA GLU A 58 -2.03 6.86 1.18
C GLU A 58 -1.32 6.48 -0.12
N LYS A 59 -0.25 5.67 -0.05
CA LYS A 59 0.42 5.13 -1.24
C LYS A 59 -0.53 4.33 -2.13
N VAL A 60 -1.30 3.41 -1.55
CA VAL A 60 -2.30 2.61 -2.27
C VAL A 60 -3.29 3.54 -2.98
N ARG A 61 -3.83 4.51 -2.26
CA ARG A 61 -4.79 5.47 -2.79
C ARG A 61 -4.21 6.28 -3.96
N MET A 62 -3.00 6.83 -3.83
CA MET A 62 -2.35 7.59 -4.92
C MET A 62 -2.13 6.74 -6.18
N ILE A 63 -1.76 5.46 -6.02
CA ILE A 63 -1.57 4.55 -7.15
C ILE A 63 -2.91 4.21 -7.81
N GLU A 64 -3.97 3.99 -7.02
CA GLU A 64 -5.32 3.75 -7.54
C GLU A 64 -5.85 4.97 -8.31
N GLU A 65 -5.66 6.18 -7.77
CA GLU A 65 -6.00 7.44 -8.46
C GLU A 65 -5.21 7.58 -9.78
N SER A 66 -3.92 7.25 -9.77
CA SER A 66 -3.07 7.29 -10.97
C SER A 66 -3.52 6.27 -12.03
N LEU A 67 -3.87 5.05 -11.62
CA LEU A 67 -4.42 4.01 -12.50
C LEU A 67 -5.76 4.43 -13.10
N ALA A 68 -6.63 5.04 -12.30
CA ALA A 68 -7.92 5.56 -12.77
C ALA A 68 -7.76 6.69 -13.80
N ALA A 69 -6.74 7.55 -13.64
CA ALA A 69 -6.44 8.62 -14.58
C ALA A 69 -5.82 8.15 -15.90
N LEU A 70 -5.28 6.91 -15.96
CA LEU A 70 -4.71 6.31 -17.16
C LEU A 70 -5.73 5.59 -18.04
N GLY A 71 -6.88 5.21 -17.46
CA GLY A 71 -8.02 4.60 -18.15
C GLY A 71 -8.77 5.61 -19.01
#